data_AF-A0A2H3ILC3-F1
#
_entry.id   AF-A0A2H3ILC3-F1
#
_cell.length_a   1.000
_cell.length_b   1.000
_cell.length_c   1.000
_cell.angle_alpha   90.00
_cell.angle_beta   90.00
_cell.angle_gamma   90.00
#
_symmetry.space_group_name_H-M   'P 1'
#
loop_
_entity.id
_entity.type
_entity.pdbx_description
1 polymer ?
#
loop_
_entity_poly.entity_id
_entity_poly.type
_entity_poly.pdbx_seq_one_letter_code
_entity_poly.pdbx_strand_id
1 'polypeptide(L)'
;MGAPLSLEQLQKVLTETPTNDALFDILSSCEDEACQQFTQAGITGDATLLTAFYSSFLFSHLLIDEIQEARALTQRIPSALIQNDPVIQRSIAILRSIYQNKFSETYALLRGQPWPTPVDVIVQRFDAHYTEKSFRNVSRIYESIRPEVAAEYLGLQNNTELIDILVKRGWEWDADKDLFRPHVPDEHVKAGKSRPSLDQISRVVGLASV
;
A
#
# COMPACT_ATOMS: atom_id res chain seq x y z
N MET A 1 -10.74 9.49 -26.78
CA MET A 1 -9.29 9.67 -26.91
C MET A 1 -8.80 10.22 -25.58
N GLY A 2 -8.26 9.34 -24.73
CA GLY A 2 -7.67 9.76 -23.45
C GLY A 2 -6.48 10.68 -23.71
N ALA A 3 -6.23 11.62 -22.81
CA ALA A 3 -5.07 12.48 -22.92
C ALA A 3 -3.79 11.62 -22.78
N PRO A 4 -2.71 11.92 -23.53
CA PRO A 4 -1.52 11.09 -23.55
C PRO A 4 -0.81 11.11 -22.20
N LEU A 5 -0.36 9.95 -21.73
CA LEU A 5 0.35 9.76 -20.47
C LEU A 5 1.49 10.80 -20.34
N SER A 6 1.37 11.71 -19.37
CA SER A 6 2.39 12.70 -19.06
C SER A 6 2.67 12.77 -17.56
N LEU A 7 3.83 13.31 -17.19
CA LEU A 7 4.24 13.43 -15.79
C LEU A 7 3.29 14.35 -15.01
N GLU A 8 2.82 15.43 -15.64
CA GLU A 8 1.84 16.36 -15.06
C GLU A 8 0.48 15.68 -14.83
N GLN A 9 0.02 14.85 -15.78
CA GLN A 9 -1.21 14.10 -15.62
C GLN A 9 -1.08 13.05 -14.50
N LEU A 10 0.05 12.35 -14.44
CA LEU A 10 0.32 11.39 -13.38
C LEU A 10 0.31 12.08 -12.02
N GLN A 11 0.99 13.22 -11.88
CA GLN A 11 0.98 14.00 -10.64
C GLN A 11 -0.44 14.41 -10.25
N LYS A 12 -1.21 14.92 -11.22
CA LYS A 12 -2.61 15.31 -11.00
C LYS A 12 -3.47 14.14 -10.51
N VAL A 13 -3.37 12.98 -11.16
CA VAL A 13 -4.09 11.75 -10.75
C VAL A 13 -3.71 11.34 -9.34
N LEU A 14 -2.41 11.37 -8.99
CA LEU A 14 -1.93 11.00 -7.67
C LEU A 14 -2.44 11.94 -6.55
N THR A 15 -2.59 13.24 -6.85
CA THR A 15 -3.05 14.23 -5.87
C THR A 15 -4.57 14.35 -5.77
N GLU A 16 -5.29 14.22 -6.88
CA GLU A 16 -6.73 14.50 -6.95
C GLU A 16 -7.59 13.27 -6.66
N THR A 17 -7.05 12.06 -6.77
CA THR A 17 -7.84 10.83 -6.60
C THR A 17 -7.97 10.46 -5.12
N PRO A 18 -9.18 10.49 -4.52
CA PRO A 18 -9.33 10.32 -3.08
C PRO A 18 -9.31 8.85 -2.64
N THR A 19 -9.77 7.91 -3.46
CA THR A 19 -9.88 6.47 -3.09
C THR A 19 -8.77 5.63 -3.71
N ASN A 20 -8.33 4.59 -2.99
CA ASN A 20 -7.25 3.71 -3.44
C ASN A 20 -7.70 2.90 -4.68
N ASP A 21 -8.94 2.41 -4.70
CA ASP A 21 -9.50 1.65 -5.83
C ASP A 21 -9.60 2.49 -7.10
N ALA A 22 -10.11 3.73 -7.01
CA ALA A 22 -10.20 4.60 -8.18
C ALA A 22 -8.82 4.97 -8.71
N LEU A 23 -7.83 5.11 -7.82
CA LEU A 23 -6.45 5.36 -8.22
C LEU A 23 -5.88 4.19 -9.01
N PHE A 24 -6.15 2.97 -8.54
CA PHE A 24 -5.78 1.74 -9.26
C PHE A 24 -6.47 1.65 -10.62
N ASP A 25 -7.78 1.88 -10.70
CA ASP A 25 -8.55 1.80 -11.96
C ASP A 25 -8.00 2.78 -13.01
N ILE A 26 -7.68 4.01 -12.61
CA ILE A 26 -7.10 5.02 -13.51
C ILE A 26 -5.72 4.57 -14.00
N LEU A 27 -4.82 4.16 -13.09
CA LEU A 27 -3.46 3.73 -13.47
C LEU A 27 -3.48 2.46 -14.33
N SER A 28 -4.39 1.53 -14.05
CA SER A 28 -4.60 0.31 -14.83
C SER A 28 -5.03 0.65 -16.27
N SER A 29 -5.94 1.62 -16.45
CA SER A 29 -6.33 2.07 -17.80
C SER A 29 -5.20 2.71 -18.61
N CYS A 30 -4.15 3.19 -17.92
CA CYS A 30 -2.96 3.78 -18.51
C CYS A 30 -1.84 2.75 -18.77
N GLU A 31 -1.96 1.51 -18.29
CA GLU A 31 -0.93 0.47 -18.44
C GLU A 31 -0.65 0.16 -19.91
N ASP A 32 -1.68 0.05 -20.74
CA ASP A 32 -1.55 -0.22 -22.17
C ASP A 32 -0.71 0.86 -22.89
N GLU A 33 -0.88 2.13 -22.53
CA GLU A 33 -0.13 3.24 -23.10
C GLU A 33 1.33 3.23 -22.63
N ALA A 34 1.57 2.93 -21.35
CA ALA A 34 2.91 2.78 -20.81
C ALA A 34 3.65 1.60 -21.47
N CYS A 35 2.96 0.49 -21.75
CA CYS A 35 3.51 -0.68 -22.43
C CYS A 35 4.01 -0.37 -23.85
N GLN A 36 3.40 0.61 -24.54
CA GLN A 36 3.82 1.02 -25.88
C GLN A 36 5.11 1.86 -25.90
N GLN A 37 5.55 2.37 -24.74
CA GLN A 37 6.76 3.20 -24.61
C GLN A 37 8.06 2.40 -24.40
N PHE A 38 7.99 1.07 -24.50
CA PHE A 38 9.18 0.23 -24.57
C PHE A 38 8.98 -0.95 -25.52
N THR A 39 10.08 -1.45 -26.03
CA THR A 39 10.11 -2.62 -26.90
C THR A 39 11.19 -3.59 -26.44
N GLN A 40 11.26 -4.76 -27.07
CA GLN A 40 12.32 -5.73 -26.80
C GLN A 40 13.74 -5.18 -27.09
N ALA A 41 13.85 -4.10 -27.88
CA ALA A 41 15.10 -3.41 -28.19
C ALA A 41 15.50 -2.34 -27.17
N GLY A 42 14.63 -2.00 -26.21
CA GLY A 42 14.88 -0.99 -25.19
C GLY A 42 13.71 -0.03 -24.97
N ILE A 43 13.95 0.99 -24.14
CA ILE A 43 12.98 2.05 -23.86
C ILE A 43 12.92 2.99 -25.06
N THR A 44 11.72 3.20 -25.61
CA THR A 44 11.48 4.10 -26.76
C THR A 44 10.89 5.44 -26.32
N GLY A 45 10.23 5.48 -25.16
CA GLY A 45 9.68 6.70 -24.55
C GLY A 45 10.58 7.31 -23.48
N ASP A 46 9.96 8.09 -22.60
CA ASP A 46 10.64 8.78 -21.50
C ASP A 46 10.85 7.82 -20.31
N ALA A 47 12.11 7.52 -20.01
CA ALA A 47 12.47 6.58 -18.93
C ALA A 47 12.07 7.10 -17.54
N THR A 48 12.05 8.41 -17.32
CA THR A 48 11.64 9.03 -16.06
C THR A 48 10.14 8.94 -15.87
N LEU A 49 9.36 9.17 -16.93
CA LEU A 49 7.91 8.96 -16.91
C LEU A 49 7.56 7.50 -16.62
N LEU A 50 8.21 6.54 -17.28
CA LEU A 50 7.99 5.11 -17.05
C LEU A 50 8.36 4.68 -15.63
N THR A 51 9.48 5.19 -15.11
CA THR A 51 9.90 4.98 -13.72
C THR A 51 8.83 5.47 -12.74
N ALA A 52 8.34 6.69 -12.96
CA ALA A 52 7.30 7.27 -12.11
C ALA A 52 6.00 6.46 -12.21
N PHE A 53 5.55 6.13 -13.41
CA PHE A 53 4.34 5.36 -13.65
C PHE A 53 4.40 3.98 -13.00
N TYR A 54 5.43 3.18 -13.28
CA TYR A 54 5.53 1.82 -12.74
C TYR A 54 5.74 1.79 -11.23
N SER A 55 6.48 2.75 -10.68
CA SER A 55 6.58 2.90 -9.22
C SER A 55 5.21 3.20 -8.62
N SER A 56 4.50 4.19 -9.17
CA SER A 56 3.15 4.54 -8.71
C SER A 56 2.15 3.39 -8.88
N PHE A 57 2.18 2.68 -10.00
CA PHE A 57 1.29 1.56 -10.24
C PHE A 57 1.58 0.41 -9.27
N LEU A 58 2.85 0.14 -8.95
CA LEU A 58 3.22 -0.83 -7.92
C LEU A 58 2.63 -0.44 -6.55
N PHE A 59 2.77 0.82 -6.14
CA PHE A 59 2.19 1.28 -4.88
C PHE A 59 0.66 1.27 -4.87
N SER A 60 0.00 1.48 -6.02
CA SER A 60 -1.46 1.34 -6.10
C SER A 60 -1.94 -0.08 -5.81
N HIS A 61 -1.26 -1.11 -6.33
CA HIS A 61 -1.55 -2.51 -5.95
C HIS A 61 -1.33 -2.77 -4.46
N LEU A 62 -0.26 -2.19 -3.88
CA LEU A 62 0.00 -2.32 -2.45
C LEU A 62 -1.06 -1.62 -1.58
N LEU A 63 -1.66 -0.53 -2.06
CA LEU A 63 -2.74 0.20 -1.38
C LEU A 63 -4.06 -0.57 -1.36
N ILE A 64 -4.31 -1.44 -2.34
CA ILE A 64 -5.50 -2.32 -2.40
C ILE A 64 -5.21 -3.74 -1.90
N ASP A 65 -4.05 -3.96 -1.29
CA ASP A 65 -3.60 -5.24 -0.72
C ASP A 65 -3.42 -6.40 -1.73
N GLU A 66 -3.24 -6.07 -3.01
CA GLU A 66 -2.99 -7.02 -4.10
C GLU A 66 -1.49 -7.31 -4.27
N ILE A 67 -0.91 -7.99 -3.29
CA ILE A 67 0.54 -8.27 -3.25
C ILE A 67 0.98 -9.23 -4.37
N GLN A 68 0.12 -10.18 -4.78
CA GLN A 68 0.50 -11.13 -5.83
C GLN A 68 0.53 -10.46 -7.21
N GLU A 69 -0.41 -9.57 -7.45
CA GLU A 69 -0.54 -8.77 -8.66
C GLU A 69 0.62 -7.77 -8.74
N ALA A 70 0.98 -7.13 -7.63
CA ALA A 70 2.19 -6.30 -7.53
C ALA A 70 3.46 -7.09 -7.88
N ARG A 71 3.57 -8.36 -7.45
CA ARG A 71 4.70 -9.23 -7.82
C ARG A 71 4.68 -9.59 -9.30
N ALA A 72 3.52 -9.90 -9.86
CA ALA A 72 3.38 -10.16 -11.28
C ALA A 72 3.78 -8.93 -12.12
N LEU A 73 3.46 -7.72 -11.65
CA LEU A 73 3.86 -6.47 -12.31
C LEU A 73 5.38 -6.36 -12.45
N THR A 74 6.17 -6.76 -11.44
CA THR A 74 7.64 -6.71 -11.52
C THR A 74 8.24 -7.53 -12.66
N GLN A 75 7.51 -8.55 -13.15
CA GLN A 75 7.92 -9.36 -14.30
C GLN A 75 7.58 -8.70 -15.64
N ARG A 76 6.63 -7.77 -15.65
CA ARG A 76 6.22 -6.99 -16.84
C ARG A 76 7.09 -5.76 -17.05
N ILE A 77 7.70 -5.23 -15.99
CA ILE A 77 8.60 -4.08 -16.08
C ILE A 77 9.85 -4.45 -16.89
N PRO A 78 10.29 -3.61 -17.84
CA PRO A 78 11.50 -3.86 -18.62
C PRO A 78 12.74 -4.01 -17.73
N SER A 79 13.53 -5.07 -17.95
CA SER A 79 14.78 -5.31 -17.22
C SER A 79 15.76 -4.14 -17.29
N ALA A 80 15.76 -3.42 -18.42
CA ALA A 80 16.57 -2.22 -18.62
C ALA A 80 16.19 -1.09 -17.63
N LEU A 81 14.90 -0.95 -17.29
CA LEU A 81 14.45 0.03 -16.31
C LEU A 81 14.85 -0.40 -14.89
N ILE A 82 14.66 -1.68 -14.57
CA ILE A 82 15.00 -2.24 -13.25
C ILE A 82 16.49 -2.09 -12.96
N GLN A 83 17.37 -2.27 -13.95
CA GLN A 83 18.82 -2.19 -13.72
C GLN A 83 19.35 -0.76 -13.64
N ASN A 84 18.76 0.16 -14.40
CA ASN A 84 19.29 1.52 -14.52
C ASN A 84 18.68 2.50 -13.50
N ASP A 85 17.46 2.24 -13.01
CA ASP A 85 16.75 3.18 -12.15
C ASP A 85 16.68 2.74 -10.67
N PRO A 86 17.28 3.51 -9.73
CA PRO A 86 17.29 3.16 -8.31
C PRO A 86 15.92 3.31 -7.64
N VAL A 87 15.00 4.11 -8.19
CA VAL A 87 13.65 4.31 -7.64
C VAL A 87 12.83 3.03 -7.83
N ILE A 88 12.85 2.45 -9.03
CA ILE A 88 12.19 1.17 -9.32
C ILE A 88 12.79 0.05 -8.45
N GLN A 89 14.12 0.00 -8.31
CA GLN A 89 14.77 -0.99 -7.45
C GLN A 89 14.30 -0.89 -6.00
N ARG A 90 14.20 0.33 -5.47
CA ARG A 90 13.69 0.59 -4.12
C ARG A 90 12.22 0.20 -3.97
N SER A 91 11.37 0.54 -4.95
CA SER A 91 9.96 0.14 -4.98
C SER A 91 9.80 -1.40 -4.94
N ILE A 92 10.62 -2.13 -5.72
CA ILE A 92 10.64 -3.61 -5.71
C ILE A 92 11.19 -4.15 -4.38
N ALA A 93 12.19 -3.50 -3.77
CA ALA A 93 12.71 -3.88 -2.47
C ALA A 93 11.64 -3.76 -1.37
N ILE A 94 10.81 -2.71 -1.41
CA ILE A 94 9.66 -2.52 -0.50
C ILE A 94 8.64 -3.64 -0.68
N LEU A 95 8.28 -3.98 -1.92
CA LEU A 95 7.39 -5.12 -2.18
C LEU A 95 7.95 -6.42 -1.57
N ARG A 96 9.26 -6.65 -1.69
CA ARG A 96 9.93 -7.82 -1.13
C ARG A 96 9.89 -7.82 0.40
N SER A 97 10.17 -6.69 1.05
CA SER A 97 10.15 -6.59 2.52
C SER A 97 8.74 -6.82 3.07
N ILE A 98 7.71 -6.29 2.39
CA ILE A 98 6.29 -6.52 2.73
C ILE A 98 5.96 -8.01 2.60
N TYR A 99 6.31 -8.65 1.49
CA TYR A 99 6.05 -10.07 1.26
C TYR A 99 6.74 -10.97 2.31
N GLN A 100 7.91 -10.55 2.82
CA GLN A 100 8.65 -11.25 3.87
C GLN A 100 8.20 -10.86 5.29
N ASN A 101 7.17 -10.00 5.44
CA ASN A 101 6.69 -9.46 6.71
C ASN A 101 7.79 -8.76 7.53
N LYS A 102 8.72 -8.10 6.86
CA LYS A 102 9.80 -7.34 7.50
C LYS A 102 9.40 -5.88 7.67
N PHE A 103 8.73 -5.58 8.77
CA PHE A 103 8.19 -4.26 9.06
C PHE A 103 9.28 -3.19 9.17
N SER A 104 10.31 -3.41 9.99
CA SER A 104 11.42 -2.44 10.14
C SER A 104 12.13 -2.13 8.81
N GLU A 105 12.39 -3.15 8.00
CA GLU A 105 13.03 -2.97 6.68
C GLU A 105 12.12 -2.15 5.75
N THR A 106 10.81 -2.42 5.78
CA THR A 106 9.81 -1.69 4.98
C THR A 106 9.80 -0.20 5.32
N TYR A 107 9.70 0.16 6.60
CA TYR A 107 9.71 1.57 7.01
C TYR A 107 11.05 2.25 6.77
N ALA A 108 12.17 1.54 6.94
CA ALA A 108 13.49 2.07 6.61
C ALA A 108 13.62 2.41 5.12
N LEU A 109 13.09 1.57 4.23
CA LEU A 109 13.10 1.82 2.78
C LEU A 109 12.15 2.95 2.37
N LEU A 110 10.98 3.04 3.01
CA LEU A 110 9.98 4.10 2.78
C LEU A 110 10.51 5.48 3.19
N ARG A 111 11.09 5.58 4.38
CA ARG A 111 11.48 6.86 5.01
C ARG A 111 12.97 7.21 4.89
N GLY A 112 13.80 6.30 4.38
CA GLY A 112 15.26 6.44 4.40
C GLY A 112 15.83 7.48 3.42
N GLN A 113 15.27 7.59 2.22
CA GLN A 113 15.74 8.55 1.20
C GLN A 113 14.54 9.20 0.51
N PRO A 114 14.60 10.52 0.20
CA PRO A 114 13.52 11.20 -0.50
C PRO A 114 13.18 10.53 -1.83
N TRP A 115 11.89 10.50 -2.13
CA TRP A 115 11.35 9.99 -3.38
C TRP A 115 11.24 11.12 -4.40
N PRO A 116 11.45 10.86 -5.69
CA PRO A 116 11.28 11.87 -6.72
C PRO A 116 9.80 12.20 -6.93
N THR A 117 9.51 13.42 -7.33
CA THR A 117 8.17 13.82 -7.77
C THR A 117 7.87 13.18 -9.14
N PRO A 118 6.69 12.56 -9.32
CA PRO A 118 5.50 12.59 -8.46
C PRO A 118 5.30 11.35 -7.56
N VAL A 119 6.27 10.43 -7.50
CA VAL A 119 6.18 9.17 -6.74
C VAL A 119 6.09 9.40 -5.23
N ASP A 120 6.66 10.49 -4.73
CA ASP A 120 6.61 10.85 -3.31
C ASP A 120 5.19 10.94 -2.74
N VAL A 121 4.24 11.46 -3.52
CA VAL A 121 2.83 11.62 -3.12
C VAL A 121 2.21 10.27 -2.79
N ILE A 122 2.39 9.28 -3.66
CA ILE A 122 1.82 7.94 -3.45
C ILE A 122 2.55 7.17 -2.35
N VAL A 123 3.85 7.39 -2.19
CA VAL A 123 4.63 6.75 -1.14
C VAL A 123 4.20 7.25 0.24
N GLN A 124 3.98 8.56 0.40
CA GLN A 124 3.47 9.12 1.65
C GLN A 124 2.07 8.58 1.97
N ARG A 125 1.21 8.49 0.96
CA ARG A 125 -0.11 7.87 1.09
C ARG A 125 -0.01 6.40 1.52
N PHE A 126 0.91 5.65 0.93
CA PHE A 126 1.16 4.26 1.28
C PHE A 126 1.74 4.10 2.69
N ASP A 127 2.69 4.95 3.11
CA ASP A 127 3.26 4.92 4.47
C ASP A 127 2.16 5.14 5.53
N ALA A 128 1.28 6.11 5.32
CA ALA A 128 0.13 6.34 6.20
C ALA A 128 -0.82 5.13 6.23
N HIS A 129 -1.17 4.59 5.06
CA HIS A 129 -2.05 3.42 4.93
C HIS A 129 -1.45 2.17 5.61
N TYR A 130 -0.17 1.89 5.36
CA TYR A 130 0.53 0.73 5.88
C TYR A 130 0.72 0.83 7.40
N THR A 131 1.03 2.01 7.92
CA THR A 131 1.14 2.27 9.37
C THR A 131 -0.21 2.05 10.05
N GLU A 132 -1.30 2.61 9.49
CA GLU A 132 -2.64 2.46 10.05
C GLU A 132 -3.14 1.02 9.98
N LYS A 133 -2.91 0.33 8.86
CA LYS A 133 -3.23 -1.10 8.71
C LYS A 133 -2.45 -1.95 9.72
N SER A 134 -1.16 -1.69 9.90
CA SER A 134 -0.32 -2.40 10.86
C SER A 134 -0.81 -2.16 12.29
N PHE A 135 -1.16 -0.92 12.62
CA PHE A 135 -1.73 -0.56 13.91
C PHE A 135 -3.04 -1.31 14.19
N ARG A 136 -3.97 -1.36 13.24
CA ARG A 136 -5.23 -2.11 13.38
C ARG A 136 -5.01 -3.60 13.52
N ASN A 137 -4.06 -4.17 12.78
CA ASN A 137 -3.73 -5.59 12.85
C ASN A 137 -3.15 -5.95 14.22
N VAL A 138 -2.16 -5.19 14.70
CA VAL A 138 -1.58 -5.42 16.04
C VAL A 138 -2.65 -5.28 17.12
N SER A 139 -3.52 -4.27 16.99
CA SER A 139 -4.63 -4.02 17.92
C SER A 139 -5.67 -5.14 17.99
N ARG A 140 -5.78 -5.96 16.94
CA ARG A 140 -6.72 -7.08 16.88
C ARG A 140 -6.11 -8.41 17.32
N ILE A 141 -4.83 -8.60 17.06
CA ILE A 141 -4.16 -9.90 17.23
C ILE A 141 -3.58 -10.05 18.63
N TYR A 142 -3.09 -8.95 19.21
CA TYR A 142 -2.38 -9.00 20.49
C TYR A 142 -3.27 -8.51 21.63
N GLU A 143 -3.40 -9.34 22.66
CA GLU A 143 -3.97 -8.93 23.96
C GLU A 143 -2.96 -8.10 24.78
N SER A 144 -1.68 -8.44 24.65
CA SER A 144 -0.57 -7.67 25.20
C SER A 144 0.65 -7.73 24.30
N ILE A 145 1.43 -6.66 24.23
CA ILE A 145 2.60 -6.54 23.37
C ILE A 145 3.71 -5.72 24.05
N ARG A 146 4.96 -6.13 23.85
CA ARG A 146 6.14 -5.41 24.35
C ARG A 146 6.38 -4.13 23.52
N PRO A 147 6.91 -3.05 24.13
CA PRO A 147 7.25 -1.81 23.42
C PRO A 147 8.16 -2.01 22.22
N GLU A 148 9.18 -2.86 22.33
CA GLU A 148 10.15 -3.11 21.25
C GLU A 148 9.46 -3.68 20.02
N VAL A 149 8.56 -4.64 20.26
CA VAL A 149 7.84 -5.36 19.21
C VAL A 149 6.79 -4.43 18.59
N ALA A 150 6.07 -3.65 19.41
CA ALA A 150 5.13 -2.64 18.91
C ALA A 150 5.84 -1.58 18.05
N ALA A 151 7.02 -1.12 18.47
CA ALA A 151 7.84 -0.17 17.72
C ALA A 151 8.25 -0.75 16.35
N GLU A 152 8.66 -2.02 16.30
CA GLU A 152 9.00 -2.71 15.06
C GLU A 152 7.82 -2.80 14.09
N TYR A 153 6.64 -3.24 14.55
CA TYR A 153 5.45 -3.36 13.69
C TYR A 153 4.94 -2.02 13.16
N LEU A 154 5.12 -0.94 13.91
CA LEU A 154 4.62 0.40 13.57
C LEU A 154 5.68 1.29 12.89
N GLY A 155 6.93 0.82 12.80
CA GLY A 155 8.03 1.61 12.27
C GLY A 155 8.36 2.82 13.12
N LEU A 156 8.12 2.74 14.42
CA LEU A 156 8.42 3.78 15.39
C LEU A 156 9.74 3.46 16.09
N GLN A 157 10.37 4.47 16.68
CA GLN A 157 11.52 4.25 17.55
C GLN A 157 11.03 3.84 18.94
N ASN A 158 11.74 2.93 19.58
CA ASN A 158 11.48 2.59 20.99
C ASN A 158 12.03 3.70 21.89
N ASN A 159 11.29 4.81 21.97
CA ASN A 159 11.63 5.99 22.77
C ASN A 159 10.47 6.32 23.73
N THR A 160 10.69 7.30 24.61
CA THR A 160 9.66 7.73 25.58
C THR A 160 8.39 8.28 24.91
N GLU A 161 8.50 8.76 23.67
CA GLU A 161 7.36 9.28 22.90
C GLU A 161 6.44 8.17 22.38
N LEU A 162 6.94 6.93 22.25
CA LEU A 162 6.15 5.78 21.81
C LEU A 162 4.94 5.55 22.72
N ILE A 163 5.12 5.64 24.04
CA ILE A 163 4.04 5.45 25.01
C ILE A 163 2.97 6.53 24.82
N ASP A 164 3.37 7.80 24.71
CA ASP A 164 2.42 8.90 24.50
C ASP A 164 1.65 8.76 23.18
N ILE A 165 2.33 8.38 22.09
CA ILE A 165 1.70 8.16 20.78
C ILE A 165 0.67 7.03 20.84
N LEU A 166 1.01 5.89 21.44
CA LEU A 166 0.13 4.72 21.48
C LEU A 166 -1.04 4.90 22.45
N VAL A 167 -0.80 5.53 23.60
CA VAL A 167 -1.86 5.87 24.56
C VAL A 167 -2.85 6.88 23.96
N LYS A 168 -2.37 7.88 23.22
CA LYS A 168 -3.25 8.81 22.48
C LYS A 168 -4.11 8.11 21.42
N ARG A 169 -3.62 7.00 20.86
CA ARG A 169 -4.38 6.15 19.92
C ARG A 169 -5.29 5.13 20.60
N GLY A 170 -5.39 5.17 21.93
CA GLY A 170 -6.34 4.35 22.71
C GLY A 170 -5.76 3.04 23.24
N TRP A 171 -4.45 2.81 23.18
CA TRP A 171 -3.84 1.66 23.85
C TRP A 171 -3.63 1.95 25.34
N GLU A 172 -3.69 0.91 26.18
CA GLU A 172 -3.39 1.04 27.60
C GLU A 172 -1.94 0.66 27.88
N TRP A 173 -1.30 1.40 28.79
CA TRP A 173 0.06 1.12 29.25
C TRP A 173 0.03 0.48 30.65
N ASP A 174 0.59 -0.72 30.77
CA ASP A 174 0.74 -1.45 32.03
C ASP A 174 2.20 -1.28 32.52
N ALA A 175 2.42 -0.27 33.38
CA ALA A 175 3.75 0.08 33.88
C ALA A 175 4.37 -0.99 34.79
N ASP A 176 3.54 -1.83 35.44
CA ASP A 176 4.02 -2.91 36.30
C ASP A 176 4.63 -4.06 35.50
N LYS A 177 4.10 -4.30 34.29
CA LYS A 177 4.53 -5.41 33.41
C LYS A 177 5.36 -4.96 32.22
N ASP A 178 5.49 -3.66 31.99
CA ASP A 178 6.18 -3.06 30.85
C ASP A 178 5.58 -3.53 29.51
N LEU A 179 4.25 -3.50 29.43
CA LEU A 179 3.47 -3.99 28.28
C LEU A 179 2.39 -3.01 27.86
N PHE A 180 2.17 -2.91 26.55
CA PHE A 180 0.95 -2.34 26.01
C PHE A 180 -0.17 -3.37 26.01
N ARG A 181 -1.40 -2.90 26.24
CA ARG A 181 -2.62 -3.62 25.93
C ARG A 181 -3.30 -2.92 24.75
N PRO A 182 -3.14 -3.46 23.53
CA PRO A 182 -3.77 -2.88 22.37
C PRO A 182 -5.29 -2.93 22.48
N HIS A 183 -5.94 -1.85 22.07
CA HIS A 183 -7.38 -1.80 21.91
C HIS A 183 -7.70 -1.48 20.46
N VAL A 184 -8.71 -2.14 19.90
CA VAL A 184 -9.20 -1.77 18.57
C VAL A 184 -9.90 -0.42 18.73
N PRO A 185 -9.43 0.67 18.09
CA PRO A 185 -10.16 1.93 18.13
C PRO A 185 -11.56 1.68 17.58
N ASP A 186 -12.57 2.08 18.34
CA ASP A 186 -13.99 1.87 18.05
C ASP A 186 -14.46 2.79 16.91
N GLU A 187 -13.83 2.71 15.75
CA GLU A 187 -14.30 3.31 14.51
C GLU A 187 -14.60 2.22 13.49
N HIS A 188 -15.90 1.95 13.38
CA HIS A 188 -16.62 1.16 12.37
C HIS A 188 -16.77 -0.36 12.58
N VAL A 189 -17.36 -0.78 13.70
CA VAL A 189 -18.23 -1.99 13.71
C VAL A 189 -19.58 -1.72 13.01
N LYS A 190 -19.90 -0.47 12.64
CA LYS A 190 -21.11 -0.09 11.91
C LYS A 190 -20.86 0.27 10.44
N ALA A 191 -20.47 -0.71 9.62
CA ALA A 191 -20.73 -0.71 8.17
C ALA A 191 -20.60 -2.10 7.52
N GLY A 192 -20.53 -3.17 8.30
CA GLY A 192 -20.84 -4.50 7.78
C GLY A 192 -22.36 -4.59 7.59
N LYS A 193 -22.87 -4.13 6.43
CA LYS A 193 -24.06 -4.77 5.88
C LYS A 193 -23.77 -6.26 5.91
N SER A 194 -24.51 -6.98 6.74
CA SER A 194 -24.50 -8.44 6.78
C SER A 194 -24.44 -8.94 5.34
N ARG A 195 -23.34 -9.60 4.95
CA ARG A 195 -23.35 -10.40 3.73
C ARG A 195 -24.59 -11.28 3.85
N PRO A 196 -25.57 -11.21 2.92
CA PRO A 196 -26.68 -12.13 2.97
C PRO A 196 -26.09 -13.54 2.93
N SER A 197 -26.51 -14.38 3.88
CA SER A 197 -26.11 -15.79 3.93
C SER A 197 -26.30 -16.42 2.55
N LEU A 198 -25.39 -17.31 2.15
CA LEU A 198 -25.49 -18.10 0.92
C LEU A 198 -26.84 -18.85 0.80
N ASP A 199 -27.54 -19.10 1.92
CA ASP A 199 -28.92 -19.60 1.97
C ASP A 199 -29.97 -18.68 1.33
N GLN A 200 -29.72 -17.38 1.21
CA GLN A 200 -30.65 -16.47 0.53
C GLN A 200 -30.49 -16.48 -1.00
N ILE A 201 -29.31 -16.85 -1.52
CA ILE A 201 -29.04 -16.86 -2.96
C ILE A 201 -29.72 -18.09 -3.62
N SER A 202 -29.83 -19.21 -2.91
CA SER A 202 -30.51 -20.41 -3.42
C SER A 202 -32.03 -20.25 -3.58
N ARG A 203 -32.64 -19.23 -2.96
CA ARG A 203 -34.09 -18.98 -3.04
C ARG A 203 -34.53 -18.16 -4.25
N VAL A 204 -33.62 -17.43 -4.90
CA VAL A 204 -33.99 -16.51 -6.00
C VAL A 204 -33.86 -17.17 -7.38
N VAL A 205 -33.11 -18.27 -7.49
CA VAL A 205 -32.91 -19.00 -8.77
C VAL A 205 -34.05 -19.99 -9.06
N GLY A 206 -34.94 -20.27 -8.10
CA GLY A 206 -36.00 -21.27 -8.22
C GLY A 206 -37.37 -20.79 -8.70
N LEU A 207 -37.56 -19.51 -9.05
CA LEU A 207 -38.88 -18.94 -9.39
C LEU A 207 -39.02 -18.43 -10.84
N ALA A 208 -38.06 -18.73 -11.72
CA ALA A 208 -38.14 -18.41 -13.16
C ALA A 208 -38.23 -19.66 -14.04
N SER A 209 -39.02 -20.65 -13.62
CA SER A 209 -39.39 -21.80 -14.46
C SER A 209 -40.78 -22.31 -14.09
N VAL A 210 -41.81 -21.58 -14.51
CA VAL A 210 -43.12 -22.10 -14.96
C VAL A 210 -43.64 -21.18 -16.04
#